data_AF-A0A2Z5Z0C2-F1
#
_entry.id   AF-A0A2Z5Z0C2-F1
#
_cell.length_a   1.000
_cell.length_b   1.000
_cell.length_c   1.000
_cell.angle_alpha   90.00
_cell.angle_beta   90.00
_cell.angle_gamma   90.00
#
_symmetry.space_group_name_H-M   'P 1'
#
loop_
_entity.id
_entity.type
_entity.pdbx_description
1 polymer ?
#
loop_
_entity_poly.entity_id
_entity_poly.type
_entity_poly.pdbx_seq_one_letter_code
_entity_poly.pdbx_strand_id
1 'polypeptide(L)'
;MIAFRTIKYIAAALALVGVVGTAPAAAPTGKAAIAARQAGFKKMGEAVKAIKAELAKSPPSQRVLLDNAKVVSATLRMQGDLFPAGSGPSAGTPTDALAGIWSDRATFDALLADSKAEAAKLEAAIASGSVSASQAQFKATGQSCAACHRKFRAD
;
A
#
# COMPACT_ATOMS: atom_id res chain seq x y z
N MET A 1 72.84 16.92 21.07
CA MET A 1 72.18 17.69 22.15
C MET A 1 71.14 18.60 21.52
N ILE A 2 69.92 18.55 22.06
CA ILE A 2 68.87 19.57 22.04
C ILE A 2 68.06 19.72 20.76
N ALA A 3 66.75 19.73 20.97
CA ALA A 3 65.64 19.60 20.05
C ALA A 3 64.76 20.86 20.04
N PHE A 4 63.82 20.91 19.09
CA PHE A 4 62.62 21.76 18.99
C PHE A 4 62.88 23.26 18.72
N ARG A 5 62.07 24.05 18.00
CA ARG A 5 60.65 24.11 17.56
C ARG A 5 60.63 25.25 16.49
N THR A 6 59.82 25.27 15.44
CA THR A 6 58.43 25.77 15.43
C THR A 6 57.76 25.55 14.05
N ILE A 7 56.48 25.22 14.10
CA ILE A 7 55.51 24.98 13.00
C ILE A 7 55.02 26.32 12.39
N LYS A 8 54.35 26.29 11.21
CA LYS A 8 53.16 27.09 10.77
C LYS A 8 53.25 27.46 9.27
N TYR A 9 52.31 27.26 8.33
CA TYR A 9 51.05 26.53 8.18
C TYR A 9 50.82 26.43 6.65
N ILE A 10 50.56 25.25 6.09
CA ILE A 10 50.03 25.13 4.72
C ILE A 10 48.50 25.20 4.84
N ALA A 11 47.90 26.22 4.21
CA ALA A 11 46.46 26.36 4.11
C ALA A 11 45.91 25.30 3.14
N ALA A 12 45.33 24.23 3.69
CA ALA A 12 44.50 23.31 2.92
C ALA A 12 43.03 23.71 3.08
N ALA A 13 42.46 24.33 2.05
CA ALA A 13 41.03 24.55 1.94
C ALA A 13 40.33 23.20 1.73
N LEU A 14 39.79 22.62 2.80
CA LEU A 14 38.90 21.45 2.72
C LEU A 14 37.53 21.93 2.23
N ALA A 15 37.22 21.66 0.97
CA ALA A 15 35.85 21.74 0.46
C ALA A 15 35.02 20.62 1.10
N LEU A 16 34.21 20.96 2.11
CA LEU A 16 33.16 20.09 2.63
C LEU A 16 32.04 20.00 1.58
N VAL A 17 32.15 19.02 0.69
CA VAL A 17 31.00 18.54 -0.10
C VAL A 17 30.10 17.78 0.88
N GLY A 18 29.04 18.44 1.34
CA GLY A 18 28.01 17.82 2.15
C GLY A 18 27.31 16.73 1.34
N VAL A 19 27.57 15.47 1.69
CA VAL A 19 26.76 14.35 1.21
C VAL A 19 25.39 14.47 1.85
N VAL A 20 24.40 14.94 1.08
CA VAL A 20 23.00 14.85 1.48
C VAL A 20 22.60 13.38 1.37
N GLY A 21 22.74 12.65 2.47
CA GLY A 21 22.20 11.30 2.58
C GLY A 21 20.68 11.36 2.54
N THR A 22 20.06 10.79 1.50
CA THR A 22 18.62 10.53 1.49
C THR A 22 18.34 9.41 2.50
N ALA A 23 18.08 9.77 3.75
CA ALA A 23 17.55 8.83 4.72
C ALA A 23 16.21 8.28 4.19
N PRO A 24 15.98 6.96 4.22
CA PRO A 24 14.68 6.40 3.84
C PRO A 24 13.59 7.01 4.73
N ALA A 25 12.54 7.52 4.11
CA ALA A 25 11.39 8.05 4.84
C ALA A 25 10.84 6.95 5.77
N ALA A 26 10.76 7.23 7.06
CA ALA A 26 10.20 6.30 8.03
C ALA A 26 8.74 5.97 7.66
N ALA A 27 8.35 4.71 7.85
CA ALA A 27 6.97 4.29 7.64
C ALA A 27 6.02 5.13 8.52
N PRO A 28 4.85 5.54 7.99
CA PRO A 28 3.91 6.35 8.76
C PRO A 28 3.41 5.57 9.98
N THR A 29 3.28 6.24 11.12
CA THR A 29 2.81 5.65 12.39
C THR A 29 1.53 6.32 12.88
N GLY A 30 0.82 5.66 13.79
CA GLY A 30 -0.38 6.20 14.46
C GLY A 30 -1.37 6.85 13.48
N LYS A 31 -1.64 8.15 13.68
CA LYS A 31 -2.58 8.95 12.86
C LYS A 31 -2.18 9.06 11.39
N ALA A 32 -0.89 9.13 11.09
CA ALA A 32 -0.42 9.21 9.71
C ALA A 32 -0.66 7.89 8.96
N ALA A 33 -0.47 6.75 9.63
CA ALA A 33 -0.79 5.44 9.07
C ALA A 33 -2.28 5.31 8.78
N ILE A 34 -3.14 5.77 9.71
CA ILE A 34 -4.61 5.80 9.55
C ILE A 34 -5.01 6.60 8.31
N ALA A 35 -4.52 7.84 8.19
CA ALA A 35 -4.83 8.70 7.05
C ALA A 35 -4.35 8.08 5.73
N ALA A 36 -3.13 7.54 5.70
CA ALA A 36 -2.56 6.90 4.51
C ALA A 36 -3.37 5.67 4.06
N ARG A 37 -3.74 4.77 4.98
CA ARG A 37 -4.54 3.59 4.60
C ARG A 37 -5.91 3.96 4.09
N GLN A 38 -6.59 4.91 4.75
CA GLN A 38 -7.93 5.37 4.36
C GLN A 38 -7.91 6.02 2.97
N ALA A 39 -6.92 6.87 2.69
CA ALA A 39 -6.73 7.45 1.36
C ALA A 39 -6.49 6.37 0.29
N GLY A 40 -5.64 5.38 0.61
CA GLY A 40 -5.42 4.22 -0.25
C GLY A 40 -6.71 3.44 -0.53
N PHE A 41 -7.45 3.05 0.51
CA PHE A 41 -8.70 2.31 0.36
C PHE A 41 -9.76 3.09 -0.43
N LYS A 42 -9.83 4.42 -0.27
CA LYS A 42 -10.70 5.27 -1.08
C LYS A 42 -10.34 5.20 -2.57
N LYS A 43 -9.06 5.41 -2.90
CA LYS A 43 -8.54 5.31 -4.27
C LYS A 43 -8.79 3.93 -4.89
N MET A 44 -8.56 2.87 -4.12
CA MET A 44 -8.85 1.49 -4.57
C MET A 44 -10.35 1.27 -4.78
N GLY A 45 -11.21 1.80 -3.91
CA GLY A 45 -12.66 1.73 -4.07
C GLY A 45 -13.15 2.43 -5.35
N GLU A 46 -12.55 3.55 -5.72
CA GLU A 46 -12.80 4.23 -7.00
C GLU A 46 -12.37 3.36 -8.19
N ALA A 47 -11.18 2.74 -8.13
CA ALA A 47 -10.71 1.84 -9.17
C ALA A 47 -11.60 0.59 -9.33
N VAL A 48 -12.06 -0.01 -8.23
CA VAL A 48 -13.01 -1.13 -8.25
C VAL A 48 -14.33 -0.73 -8.90
N LYS A 49 -14.85 0.47 -8.59
CA LYS A 49 -16.07 1.00 -9.24
C LYS A 49 -15.86 1.19 -10.75
N ALA A 50 -14.70 1.70 -11.15
CA ALA A 50 -14.37 1.88 -12.56
C ALA A 50 -14.27 0.54 -13.31
N ILE A 51 -13.63 -0.48 -12.73
CA ILE A 51 -13.60 -1.83 -13.30
C ILE A 51 -15.02 -2.38 -13.45
N LYS A 52 -15.86 -2.29 -12.41
CA LYS A 52 -17.25 -2.76 -12.46
C LYS A 52 -18.04 -2.08 -13.57
N ALA A 53 -17.94 -0.75 -13.67
CA ALA A 53 -18.64 0.02 -14.68
C ALA A 53 -18.15 -0.31 -16.10
N GLU A 54 -16.85 -0.53 -16.28
CA GLU A 54 -16.26 -0.88 -17.57
C GLU A 54 -16.67 -2.30 -18.00
N LEU A 55 -16.65 -3.28 -17.10
CA LEU A 55 -17.09 -4.66 -17.36
C LEU A 55 -18.58 -4.79 -17.71
N ALA A 56 -19.38 -3.75 -17.46
CA ALA A 56 -20.79 -3.67 -17.86
C ALA A 56 -20.99 -3.16 -19.30
N LYS A 57 -19.93 -2.69 -19.97
CA LYS A 57 -19.96 -2.23 -21.37
C LYS A 57 -19.68 -3.37 -22.34
N SER A 58 -20.08 -3.17 -23.60
CA SER A 58 -19.86 -4.10 -24.70
C SER A 58 -19.41 -3.36 -25.98
N PRO A 59 -18.15 -3.48 -26.43
CA PRO A 59 -17.03 -4.11 -25.72
C PRO A 59 -16.47 -3.23 -24.59
N PRO A 60 -15.89 -3.82 -23.53
CA PRO A 60 -15.18 -3.06 -22.52
C PRO A 60 -13.81 -2.57 -23.03
N SER A 61 -13.36 -1.43 -22.53
CA SER A 61 -12.01 -0.90 -22.75
C SER A 61 -10.99 -1.66 -21.91
N GLN A 62 -10.16 -2.47 -22.58
CA GLN A 62 -9.05 -3.18 -21.97
C GLN A 62 -8.08 -2.27 -21.22
N ARG A 63 -7.79 -1.09 -21.78
CA ARG A 63 -6.92 -0.11 -21.12
C ARG A 63 -7.49 0.35 -19.77
N VAL A 64 -8.78 0.71 -19.75
CA VAL A 64 -9.44 1.17 -18.51
C VAL A 64 -9.44 0.05 -17.46
N LEU A 65 -9.71 -1.19 -17.87
CA LEU A 65 -9.66 -2.34 -16.97
C LEU A 65 -8.26 -2.54 -16.37
N LEU A 66 -7.22 -2.58 -17.20
CA LEU A 66 -5.84 -2.82 -16.76
C LEU A 66 -5.31 -1.69 -15.88
N ASP A 67 -5.55 -0.43 -16.25
CA ASP A 67 -5.08 0.73 -15.48
C ASP A 67 -5.68 0.72 -14.07
N ASN A 68 -6.97 0.39 -13.94
CA ASN A 68 -7.63 0.30 -12.63
C ASN A 68 -7.24 -0.96 -11.85
N ALA A 69 -7.05 -2.11 -12.52
CA ALA A 69 -6.60 -3.33 -11.84
C ALA A 69 -5.20 -3.16 -11.23
N LYS A 70 -4.30 -2.46 -11.93
CA LYS A 70 -2.99 -2.08 -11.40
C LYS A 70 -3.09 -1.18 -10.17
N VAL A 71 -4.05 -0.25 -10.13
CA VAL A 71 -4.31 0.58 -8.95
C VAL A 71 -4.75 -0.28 -7.77
N VAL A 72 -5.63 -1.27 -7.98
CA VAL A 72 -6.07 -2.21 -6.93
C VAL A 72 -4.86 -2.97 -6.36
N SER A 73 -4.07 -3.60 -7.20
CA SER A 73 -2.91 -4.39 -6.76
C SER A 73 -1.82 -3.54 -6.11
N ALA A 74 -1.51 -2.38 -6.66
CA ALA A 74 -0.54 -1.46 -6.07
C ALA A 74 -0.99 -0.97 -4.69
N THR A 75 -2.28 -0.64 -4.54
CA THR A 75 -2.81 -0.21 -3.26
C THR A 75 -2.75 -1.36 -2.24
N LEU A 76 -3.19 -2.57 -2.58
CA LEU A 76 -3.13 -3.72 -1.67
C LEU A 76 -1.71 -4.03 -1.20
N ARG A 77 -0.70 -3.87 -2.06
CA ARG A 77 0.72 -3.99 -1.67
C ARG A 77 1.09 -2.99 -0.58
N MET A 78 0.71 -1.72 -0.75
CA MET A 78 0.98 -0.66 0.23
C MET A 78 0.24 -0.85 1.56
N GLN A 79 -0.96 -1.44 1.56
CA GLN A 79 -1.78 -1.53 2.78
C GLN A 79 -1.14 -2.37 3.89
N GLY A 80 -0.24 -3.30 3.57
CA GLY A 80 0.41 -4.15 4.60
C GLY A 80 1.20 -3.38 5.64
N ASP A 81 1.79 -2.25 5.25
CA ASP A 81 2.66 -1.46 6.10
C ASP A 81 1.90 -0.37 6.90
N LEU A 82 0.58 -0.26 6.68
CA LEU A 82 -0.25 0.83 7.22
C LEU A 82 -1.12 0.43 8.41
N PHE A 83 -0.82 -0.71 9.02
CA PHE A 83 -1.42 -1.19 10.28
C PHE A 83 -0.37 -1.37 11.41
N PRO A 84 0.49 -0.37 11.69
CA PRO A 84 1.43 -0.47 12.80
C PRO A 84 0.70 -0.55 14.14
N ALA A 85 1.39 -1.05 15.17
CA ALA A 85 0.87 -1.03 16.54
C ALA A 85 0.47 0.39 16.96
N GLY A 86 -0.61 0.51 17.73
CA GLY A 86 -1.13 1.82 18.16
C GLY A 86 -1.88 2.61 17.09
N SER A 87 -2.12 2.05 15.90
CA SER A 87 -2.95 2.68 14.86
C SER A 87 -4.40 2.17 14.85
N GLY A 88 -4.87 1.60 15.95
CA GLY A 88 -6.24 1.10 16.12
C GLY A 88 -7.21 2.10 16.73
N PRO A 89 -8.37 1.63 17.25
CA PRO A 89 -9.40 2.51 17.81
C PRO A 89 -8.90 3.43 18.95
N SER A 90 -7.84 3.03 19.65
CA SER A 90 -7.19 3.81 20.70
C SER A 90 -6.26 4.93 20.21
N ALA A 91 -6.06 5.11 18.89
CA ALA A 91 -5.13 6.08 18.32
C ALA A 91 -5.57 7.56 18.44
N GLY A 92 -6.76 7.83 19.01
CA GLY A 92 -7.29 9.18 19.16
C GLY A 92 -7.62 9.86 17.82
N THR A 93 -7.97 9.07 16.79
CA THR A 93 -8.44 9.53 15.47
C THR A 93 -9.39 8.48 14.89
N PRO A 94 -10.48 8.88 14.20
CA PRO A 94 -11.46 7.94 13.68
C PRO A 94 -10.84 6.89 12.75
N THR A 95 -11.16 5.63 13.01
CA THR A 95 -10.81 4.51 12.12
C THR A 95 -11.81 3.37 12.26
N ASP A 96 -12.17 2.78 11.13
CA ASP A 96 -13.02 1.57 11.11
C ASP A 96 -12.20 0.29 11.32
N ALA A 97 -10.90 0.40 11.59
CA ALA A 97 -10.03 -0.74 11.80
C ALA A 97 -10.29 -1.30 13.21
N LEU A 98 -10.85 -2.49 13.30
CA LEU A 98 -11.18 -3.12 14.58
C LEU A 98 -9.91 -3.58 15.31
N ALA A 99 -9.97 -3.61 16.65
CA ALA A 99 -8.88 -4.10 17.49
C ALA A 99 -8.42 -5.53 17.14
N GLY A 100 -9.34 -6.32 16.56
CA GLY A 100 -9.10 -7.66 16.03
C GLY A 100 -7.90 -7.76 15.10
N ILE A 101 -7.58 -6.72 14.33
CA ILE A 101 -6.41 -6.71 13.42
C ILE A 101 -5.11 -6.99 14.18
N TRP A 102 -4.97 -6.44 15.38
CA TRP A 102 -3.75 -6.60 16.18
C TRP A 102 -3.80 -7.85 17.06
N SER A 103 -4.98 -8.24 17.57
CA SER A 103 -5.10 -9.44 18.40
C SER A 103 -5.12 -10.75 17.60
N ASP A 104 -5.56 -10.72 16.34
CA ASP A 104 -5.57 -11.85 15.41
C ASP A 104 -4.78 -11.49 14.13
N ARG A 105 -3.53 -11.06 14.35
CA ARG A 105 -2.66 -10.54 13.29
C ARG A 105 -2.37 -11.57 12.19
N ALA A 106 -2.20 -12.83 12.57
CA ALA A 106 -1.95 -13.91 11.62
C ALA A 106 -3.11 -14.05 10.60
N THR A 107 -4.36 -14.01 11.07
CA THR A 107 -5.52 -14.08 10.17
C THR A 107 -5.64 -12.83 9.30
N PHE A 108 -5.35 -11.64 9.86
CA PHE A 108 -5.32 -10.40 9.06
C PHE A 108 -4.30 -10.46 7.94
N ASP A 109 -3.06 -10.85 8.24
CA ASP A 109 -1.98 -10.94 7.25
C ASP A 109 -2.29 -11.99 6.18
N ALA A 110 -2.90 -13.13 6.55
CA ALA A 110 -3.35 -14.16 5.61
C ALA A 110 -4.43 -13.63 4.65
N LEU A 111 -5.49 -12.99 5.17
CA LEU A 111 -6.56 -12.43 4.33
C LEU A 111 -6.07 -11.28 3.43
N LEU A 112 -5.08 -10.51 3.89
CA LEU A 112 -4.43 -9.50 3.08
C LEU A 112 -3.58 -10.13 1.97
N ALA A 113 -2.84 -11.20 2.26
CA ALA A 113 -2.06 -11.95 1.27
C ALA A 113 -2.98 -12.57 0.20
N ASP A 114 -4.10 -13.17 0.61
CA ASP A 114 -5.12 -13.70 -0.31
C ASP A 114 -5.67 -12.59 -1.20
N SER A 115 -5.99 -11.43 -0.64
CA SER A 115 -6.48 -10.29 -1.43
C SER A 115 -5.44 -9.79 -2.44
N LYS A 116 -4.16 -9.75 -2.08
CA LYS A 116 -3.06 -9.43 -3.01
C LYS A 116 -2.98 -10.45 -4.15
N ALA A 117 -3.14 -11.74 -3.84
CA ALA A 117 -3.12 -12.80 -4.83
C ALA A 117 -4.32 -12.72 -5.79
N GLU A 118 -5.53 -12.49 -5.28
CA GLU A 118 -6.73 -12.33 -6.12
C GLU A 118 -6.65 -11.09 -7.03
N ALA A 119 -6.07 -9.99 -6.55
CA ALA A 119 -5.84 -8.80 -7.37
C ALA A 119 -4.82 -9.06 -8.50
N ALA A 120 -3.76 -9.82 -8.24
CA ALA A 120 -2.82 -10.23 -9.30
C ALA A 120 -3.49 -11.14 -10.34
N LYS A 121 -4.35 -12.07 -9.90
CA LYS A 121 -5.16 -12.90 -10.82
C LYS A 121 -6.12 -12.04 -11.64
N LEU A 122 -6.71 -10.99 -11.06
CA LEU A 122 -7.57 -10.05 -11.78
C LEU A 122 -6.82 -9.33 -12.90
N GLU A 123 -5.61 -8.84 -12.63
CA GLU A 123 -4.76 -8.26 -13.68
C GLU A 123 -4.50 -9.26 -14.82
N ALA A 124 -4.19 -10.51 -14.50
CA ALA A 124 -3.95 -11.56 -15.50
C ALA A 124 -5.20 -11.90 -16.31
N ALA A 125 -6.36 -12.02 -15.65
CA ALA A 125 -7.63 -12.31 -16.31
C ALA A 125 -8.05 -11.19 -17.26
N ILE A 126 -7.84 -9.93 -16.87
CA ILE A 126 -8.08 -8.77 -17.74
C ILE A 126 -7.12 -8.80 -18.93
N ALA A 127 -5.81 -9.01 -18.68
CA ALA A 127 -4.78 -9.03 -19.72
C ALA A 127 -5.01 -10.13 -20.77
N SER A 128 -5.77 -11.18 -20.45
CA SER A 128 -6.13 -12.24 -21.39
C SER A 128 -7.12 -11.79 -22.48
N GLY A 129 -7.74 -10.63 -22.35
CA GLY A 129 -8.78 -10.15 -23.27
C GLY A 129 -10.17 -10.76 -23.03
N SER A 130 -10.31 -11.75 -22.17
CA SER A 130 -11.57 -12.47 -21.95
C SER A 130 -12.47 -11.71 -20.96
N VAL A 131 -13.59 -11.20 -21.45
CA VAL A 131 -14.58 -10.47 -20.63
C VAL A 131 -15.19 -11.38 -19.56
N SER A 132 -15.52 -12.62 -19.91
CA SER A 132 -16.08 -13.59 -18.95
C SER A 132 -15.08 -13.98 -17.87
N ALA A 133 -13.81 -14.19 -18.22
CA ALA A 133 -12.75 -14.46 -17.24
C ALA A 133 -12.53 -13.25 -16.31
N SER A 134 -12.53 -12.03 -16.89
CA SER A 134 -12.40 -10.78 -16.13
C SER A 134 -13.55 -10.61 -15.12
N GLN A 135 -14.79 -10.88 -15.53
CA GLN A 135 -15.96 -10.80 -14.66
C GLN A 135 -15.93 -11.83 -13.53
N ALA A 136 -15.58 -13.09 -13.85
CA ALA A 136 -15.46 -14.15 -12.86
C ALA A 136 -14.37 -13.81 -11.81
N GLN A 137 -13.20 -13.36 -12.26
CA GLN A 137 -12.11 -13.02 -11.38
C GLN A 137 -12.36 -11.73 -10.59
N PHE A 138 -13.07 -10.75 -11.16
CA PHE A 138 -13.51 -9.56 -10.44
C PHE A 138 -14.42 -9.92 -9.25
N LYS A 139 -15.33 -10.87 -9.43
CA LYS A 139 -16.18 -11.40 -8.34
C LYS A 139 -15.34 -12.09 -7.27
N ALA A 140 -14.41 -12.96 -7.64
CA ALA A 140 -13.52 -13.66 -6.71
C ALA A 140 -12.69 -12.68 -5.87
N THR A 141 -12.13 -11.65 -6.52
CA THR A 141 -11.41 -10.56 -5.84
C THR A 141 -12.32 -9.79 -4.88
N GLY A 142 -13.57 -9.51 -5.26
CA GLY A 142 -14.55 -8.89 -4.36
C GLY A 142 -14.83 -9.74 -3.11
N GLN A 143 -14.84 -11.07 -3.25
CA GLN A 143 -15.06 -11.99 -2.13
C GLN A 143 -13.90 -11.98 -1.13
N SER A 144 -12.64 -11.89 -1.58
CA SER A 144 -11.49 -11.78 -0.68
C SER A 144 -11.52 -10.47 0.11
N CYS A 145 -11.85 -9.34 -0.54
CA CYS A 145 -12.05 -8.05 0.12
C CYS A 145 -13.12 -8.15 1.22
N ALA A 146 -14.27 -8.76 0.90
CA ALA A 146 -15.38 -8.90 1.83
C ALA A 146 -15.02 -9.82 3.02
N ALA A 147 -14.20 -10.85 2.81
CA ALA A 147 -13.74 -11.73 3.90
C ALA A 147 -12.91 -10.97 4.95
N CYS A 148 -12.02 -10.08 4.51
CA CYS A 148 -11.25 -9.23 5.42
C CYS A 148 -12.14 -8.20 6.13
N HIS A 149 -12.99 -7.49 5.39
CA HIS A 149 -13.85 -6.45 5.97
C HIS A 149 -14.79 -7.00 7.05
N ARG A 150 -15.47 -8.12 6.78
CA ARG A 150 -16.40 -8.74 7.76
C ARG A 150 -15.77 -9.04 9.12
N LYS A 151 -14.46 -9.27 9.17
CA LYS A 151 -13.76 -9.62 10.41
C LYS A 151 -13.08 -8.43 11.07
N PHE A 152 -12.62 -7.46 10.27
CA PHE A 152 -11.64 -6.48 10.73
C PHE A 152 -12.04 -5.02 10.47
N ARG A 153 -13.19 -4.77 9.84
CA ARG A 153 -13.73 -3.44 9.62
C ARG A 153 -15.03 -3.24 10.39
N ALA A 154 -15.22 -2.05 10.94
CA ALA A 154 -16.49 -1.61 11.51
C ALA A 154 -17.41 -1.14 10.36
N ASP A 155 -18.07 -2.08 9.68
CA ASP A 155 -19.10 -1.83 8.67
C ASP A 155 -20.50 -2.33 9.07
#